data_AF-A0A218X959-F1
#
_entry.id   AF-A0A218X959-F1
#
_cell.length_a   1.000
_cell.length_b   1.000
_cell.length_c   1.000
_cell.angle_alpha   90.00
_cell.angle_beta   90.00
_cell.angle_gamma   90.00
#
_symmetry.space_group_name_H-M   'P 1'
#
loop_
_entity.id
_entity.type
_entity.pdbx_description
1 polymer ?
#
loop_
_entity_poly.entity_id
_entity_poly.type
_entity_poly.pdbx_seq_one_letter_code
_entity_poly.pdbx_strand_id
1 'polypeptide(L)'
;MGTGFQCCGLLALLDVVVLVVSGLNQKADAASCNFFRGSWVYDGNSRPPYNKLSCPFMQDSFDCQGNGRPDNLYLKYRWKPSGCSLPRFNSGLFLRKLRGKKILVVGDSLSLNQWQSLTCMLYAASPNKTNYSLRRQGYNTIFTLPDFGVSVTMSRNAFLVDVVQEKIGRVLKLDSINIKSWKGYDIMIFNTWHWFTHKGSKQTWDYIQKGNSIRKDMDRLVAFKEALITWSKWVASNIDPTKTKVFFQGISPTHYRGDEWGESKTATCRSQTQPVKGTKYPGGSLPAAKVVWDVLRNMTRKVTLLDITTLSQLRKDGHQSAYGYGGSRGNDCSHWCLPGVPDTWNQLLYAVLVTKGTEDASKILSNDGACPICDQVLSKSHMKPVDINPNDEWVNKELEMQFKMNRVVAQCRQKCEAMQEKFAEKLEQVHTAYQKMAKRCQMMEQEIESLSKDKQELQEKFAEKSRQKRKLDEMYDQLRREYNSVKRSAIQPASNFYSRPEPNLFANTSSMMDTGDPMRKDWTVFRPETPGPTEDIWPARQNSSNSGPFDISGGSPAKQPVDTTSRRTGGHPVFGAGASNPSMTLRNLILSPIKRPQLSRNRTQMFT
;
A
#
# COMPACT_ATOMS: atom_id res chain seq x y z
N MET A 1 -63.96 3.97 -27.17
CA MET A 1 -63.75 3.73 -25.72
C MET A 1 -62.46 2.94 -25.55
N GLY A 2 -61.72 3.15 -24.46
CA GLY A 2 -60.63 2.26 -24.03
C GLY A 2 -59.21 2.67 -24.45
N THR A 3 -58.25 2.36 -23.56
CA THR A 3 -56.79 2.26 -23.79
C THR A 3 -56.04 3.50 -24.32
N GLY A 4 -56.09 4.61 -23.56
CA GLY A 4 -55.20 5.77 -23.79
C GLY A 4 -54.59 6.42 -22.52
N PHE A 5 -55.04 6.03 -21.32
CA PHE A 5 -54.80 6.82 -20.10
C PHE A 5 -54.09 6.09 -18.94
N GLN A 6 -53.58 4.87 -19.15
CA GLN A 6 -52.93 4.08 -18.08
C GLN A 6 -51.39 4.07 -18.09
N CYS A 7 -50.72 4.56 -19.13
CA CYS A 7 -49.24 4.57 -19.17
C CYS A 7 -48.58 5.71 -18.37
N CYS A 8 -49.20 6.89 -18.30
CA CYS A 8 -48.60 8.03 -17.58
C CYS A 8 -48.61 7.86 -16.05
N GLY A 9 -49.56 7.08 -15.50
CA GLY A 9 -49.64 6.83 -14.06
C GLY A 9 -48.51 5.94 -13.52
N LEU A 10 -48.07 4.95 -14.31
CA LEU A 10 -46.99 4.02 -13.90
C LEU A 10 -45.60 4.67 -13.92
N LEU A 11 -45.32 5.58 -14.86
CA LEU A 11 -44.06 6.32 -14.89
C LEU A 11 -43.97 7.32 -13.72
N ALA A 12 -45.05 8.07 -13.44
CA ALA A 12 -45.10 8.96 -12.28
C ALA A 12 -44.97 8.19 -10.95
N LEU A 13 -45.54 6.98 -10.84
CA LEU A 13 -45.34 6.11 -9.68
C LEU A 13 -43.90 5.57 -9.59
N LEU A 14 -43.23 5.29 -10.70
CA LEU A 14 -41.81 4.90 -10.69
C LEU A 14 -40.89 6.05 -10.28
N ASP A 15 -41.12 7.28 -10.77
CA ASP A 15 -40.33 8.45 -10.35
C ASP A 15 -40.61 8.84 -8.89
N VAL A 16 -41.86 8.77 -8.44
CA VAL A 16 -42.19 8.96 -7.02
C VAL A 16 -41.62 7.82 -6.17
N VAL A 17 -41.62 6.57 -6.61
CA VAL A 17 -40.96 5.47 -5.88
C VAL A 17 -39.43 5.61 -5.90
N VAL A 18 -38.81 6.13 -6.95
CA VAL A 18 -37.36 6.43 -6.97
C VAL A 18 -37.02 7.61 -6.06
N LEU A 19 -37.83 8.67 -6.03
CA LEU A 19 -37.69 9.80 -5.10
C LEU A 19 -38.01 9.41 -3.65
N VAL A 20 -38.94 8.48 -3.43
CA VAL A 20 -39.26 7.94 -2.10
C VAL A 20 -38.24 6.89 -1.67
N VAL A 21 -37.61 6.13 -2.57
CA VAL A 21 -36.49 5.22 -2.21
C VAL A 21 -35.18 5.98 -1.98
N SER A 22 -34.96 7.12 -2.67
CA SER A 22 -33.82 8.01 -2.37
C SER A 22 -34.09 8.96 -1.19
N GLY A 23 -35.36 9.29 -0.90
CA GLY A 23 -35.78 10.05 0.28
C GLY A 23 -35.92 9.21 1.56
N LEU A 24 -36.42 7.97 1.49
CA LEU A 24 -36.52 7.06 2.64
C LEU A 24 -35.20 6.34 2.95
N ASN A 25 -34.22 6.32 2.05
CA ASN A 25 -32.84 5.97 2.42
C ASN A 25 -32.17 7.03 3.33
N GLN A 26 -32.80 8.17 3.60
CA GLN A 26 -32.40 9.06 4.72
C GLN A 26 -33.04 8.68 6.07
N LYS A 27 -33.85 7.62 6.10
CA LYS A 27 -34.27 6.90 7.31
C LYS A 27 -33.95 5.39 7.24
N ALA A 28 -32.86 5.05 6.57
CA ALA A 28 -32.04 3.97 7.11
C ALA A 28 -31.63 4.39 8.54
N ASP A 29 -31.88 3.52 9.51
CA ASP A 29 -31.37 3.67 10.87
C ASP A 29 -29.89 4.02 10.77
N ALA A 30 -29.47 5.15 11.37
CA ALA A 30 -28.22 5.82 11.01
C ALA A 30 -27.00 5.02 11.53
N ALA A 31 -26.67 3.94 10.82
CA ALA A 31 -25.52 3.09 11.06
C ALA A 31 -24.27 3.95 11.00
N SER A 32 -23.75 4.32 12.18
CA SER A 32 -22.73 5.37 12.30
C SER A 32 -21.57 5.06 11.36
N CYS A 33 -21.20 6.04 10.52
CA CYS A 33 -20.33 5.76 9.39
C CYS A 33 -18.99 5.19 9.88
N ASN A 34 -18.70 3.96 9.47
CA ASN A 34 -17.43 3.33 9.77
C ASN A 34 -16.34 3.93 8.87
N PHE A 35 -15.69 4.99 9.34
CA PHE A 35 -14.57 5.65 8.65
C PHE A 35 -13.40 4.70 8.32
N PHE A 36 -13.32 3.52 8.93
CA PHE A 36 -12.24 2.55 8.74
C PHE A 36 -12.52 1.52 7.64
N ARG A 37 -13.70 1.53 7.01
CA ARG A 37 -14.05 0.68 5.86
C ARG A 37 -14.17 1.52 4.59
N GLY A 38 -13.39 1.18 3.57
CA GLY A 38 -13.17 2.03 2.40
C GLY A 38 -12.12 1.49 1.46
N SER A 39 -11.61 2.36 0.58
CA SER A 39 -10.47 2.09 -0.30
C SER A 39 -9.55 3.30 -0.40
N TRP A 40 -8.33 3.07 -0.87
CA TRP A 40 -7.42 4.15 -1.27
C TRP A 40 -7.74 4.65 -2.66
N VAL A 41 -7.83 5.97 -2.79
CA VAL A 41 -8.12 6.66 -4.05
C VAL A 41 -6.96 7.58 -4.37
N TYR A 42 -6.48 7.51 -5.62
CA TYR A 42 -5.48 8.45 -6.12
C TYR A 42 -6.07 9.85 -6.20
N ASP A 43 -5.32 10.83 -5.71
CA ASP A 43 -5.65 12.25 -5.73
C ASP A 43 -4.39 13.01 -6.12
N GLY A 44 -4.28 13.36 -7.41
CA GLY A 44 -3.13 14.12 -7.92
C GLY A 44 -2.98 15.50 -7.27
N ASN A 45 -4.09 16.08 -6.81
CA ASN A 45 -4.14 17.34 -6.07
C ASN A 45 -3.78 17.19 -4.58
N SER A 46 -3.62 15.95 -4.08
CA SER A 46 -3.10 15.69 -2.74
C SER A 46 -1.74 16.37 -2.55
N ARG A 47 -1.67 17.20 -1.52
CA ARG A 47 -0.45 17.80 -1.00
C ARG A 47 -0.31 17.32 0.44
N PRO A 48 0.83 16.71 0.81
CA PRO A 48 1.10 16.38 2.19
C PRO A 48 0.93 17.60 3.12
N PRO A 49 0.45 17.41 4.36
CA PRO A 49 0.25 18.51 5.31
C PRO A 49 1.56 19.16 5.75
N TYR A 50 2.69 18.47 5.58
CA TYR A 50 4.04 18.93 5.90
C TYR A 50 5.08 18.18 5.04
N ASN A 51 6.30 18.69 5.03
CA ASN A 51 7.55 18.03 4.66
C ASN A 51 8.60 18.24 5.78
N LYS A 52 9.82 17.69 5.62
CA LYS A 52 10.94 17.85 6.57
C LYS A 52 11.25 19.31 6.92
N LEU A 53 11.37 20.19 5.93
CA LEU A 53 11.66 21.62 6.14
C LEU A 53 10.60 22.30 7.01
N SER A 54 9.33 21.91 6.84
CA SER A 54 8.21 22.39 7.65
C SER A 54 7.97 21.60 8.95
N CYS A 55 8.80 20.60 9.28
CA CYS A 55 8.75 19.87 10.55
C CYS A 55 10.17 19.46 10.99
N PRO A 56 10.96 20.40 11.55
CA PRO A 56 12.39 20.21 11.76
C PRO A 56 12.76 19.14 12.79
N PHE A 57 11.82 18.76 13.66
CA PHE A 57 12.00 17.74 14.71
C PHE A 57 11.56 16.32 14.29
N MET A 58 11.14 16.12 13.04
CA MET A 58 10.93 14.79 12.47
C MET A 58 12.26 14.02 12.46
N GLN A 59 12.28 12.76 12.91
CA GLN A 59 13.50 11.94 12.86
C GLN A 59 13.84 11.58 11.41
N ASP A 60 15.12 11.63 11.07
CA ASP A 60 15.63 11.35 9.72
C ASP A 60 15.21 9.98 9.20
N SER A 61 15.04 9.00 10.09
CA SER A 61 14.53 7.65 9.76
C SER A 61 13.19 7.66 9.02
N PHE A 62 12.33 8.66 9.24
CA PHE A 62 11.01 8.73 8.61
C PHE A 62 10.99 9.59 7.34
N ASP A 63 12.02 10.41 7.10
CA ASP A 63 12.12 11.32 5.95
C ASP A 63 12.62 10.59 4.70
N CYS A 64 11.78 9.72 4.14
CA CYS A 64 12.14 8.92 2.98
C CYS A 64 12.57 9.76 1.76
N GLN A 65 11.95 10.92 1.55
CA GLN A 65 12.31 11.81 0.43
C GLN A 65 13.70 12.43 0.66
N GLY A 66 13.98 12.93 1.88
CA GLY A 66 15.32 13.41 2.25
C GLY A 66 16.39 12.31 2.17
N ASN A 67 16.02 11.06 2.46
CA ASN A 67 16.86 9.87 2.32
C ASN A 67 16.96 9.33 0.88
N GLY A 68 16.51 10.07 -0.13
CA GLY A 68 16.70 9.73 -1.55
C GLY A 68 15.68 8.76 -2.14
N ARG A 69 14.47 8.63 -1.57
CA ARG A 69 13.37 7.87 -2.19
C ARG A 69 12.93 8.54 -3.50
N PRO A 70 13.04 7.88 -4.67
CA PRO A 70 12.86 8.54 -5.97
C PRO A 70 11.38 8.71 -6.35
N ASP A 71 10.48 7.85 -5.86
CA ASP A 71 9.04 7.97 -6.10
C ASP A 71 8.36 8.83 -5.04
N ASN A 72 7.35 9.59 -5.46
CA ASN A 72 6.46 10.36 -4.58
C ASN A 72 4.99 9.91 -4.68
N LEU A 73 4.71 8.84 -5.42
CA LEU A 73 3.35 8.38 -5.75
C LEU A 73 2.58 7.94 -4.50
N TYR A 74 3.27 7.37 -3.51
CA TYR A 74 2.69 6.99 -2.21
C TYR A 74 2.08 8.19 -1.43
N LEU A 75 2.50 9.43 -1.73
CA LEU A 75 1.95 10.66 -1.13
C LEU A 75 0.64 11.12 -1.79
N LYS A 76 0.28 10.52 -2.93
CA LYS A 76 -0.88 10.89 -3.76
C LYS A 76 -2.11 10.02 -3.52
N TYR A 77 -2.13 9.23 -2.45
CA TYR A 77 -3.30 8.43 -2.07
C TYR A 77 -3.99 9.00 -0.83
N ARG A 78 -5.32 9.14 -0.92
CA ARG A 78 -6.18 9.45 0.22
C ARG A 78 -7.15 8.31 0.51
N TRP A 79 -7.50 8.14 1.77
CA TRP A 79 -8.51 7.17 2.17
C TRP A 79 -9.92 7.70 1.87
N LYS A 80 -10.78 6.87 1.27
CA LYS A 80 -12.20 7.15 1.03
C LYS A 80 -13.05 6.07 1.71
N PRO A 81 -13.76 6.39 2.81
CA PRO A 81 -14.73 5.46 3.39
C PRO A 81 -15.82 5.09 2.37
N SER A 82 -16.35 3.87 2.46
CA SER A 82 -17.38 3.38 1.52
C SER A 82 -18.77 3.96 1.83
N GLY A 83 -19.09 4.21 3.10
CA GLY A 83 -20.44 4.60 3.54
C GLY A 83 -20.65 6.10 3.77
N CYS A 84 -19.62 6.94 3.67
CA CYS A 84 -19.76 8.39 3.84
C CYS A 84 -18.52 9.18 3.35
N SER A 85 -18.61 10.50 3.36
CA SER A 85 -17.46 11.39 3.25
C SER A 85 -16.68 11.47 4.56
N LEU A 86 -15.35 11.31 4.48
CA LEU A 86 -14.47 11.64 5.61
C LEU A 86 -14.39 13.17 5.74
N PRO A 87 -14.54 13.76 6.95
CA PRO A 87 -14.34 15.19 7.15
C PRO A 87 -12.95 15.62 6.67
N ARG A 88 -12.89 16.64 5.80
CA ARG A 88 -11.60 17.16 5.31
C ARG A 88 -10.76 17.63 6.49
N PHE A 89 -9.53 17.15 6.57
CA PHE A 89 -8.60 17.55 7.63
C PHE A 89 -8.34 19.06 7.55
N ASN A 90 -8.64 19.76 8.65
CA ASN A 90 -8.35 21.16 8.82
C ASN A 90 -7.48 21.30 10.08
N SER A 91 -6.19 21.54 9.85
CA SER A 91 -5.18 21.54 10.90
C SER A 91 -5.39 22.66 11.93
N GLY A 92 -5.80 23.85 11.49
CA GLY A 92 -6.16 24.97 12.36
C GLY A 92 -7.42 24.71 13.19
N LEU A 93 -8.46 24.10 12.61
CA LEU A 93 -9.65 23.68 13.37
C LEU A 93 -9.29 22.60 14.40
N PHE A 94 -8.45 21.64 14.04
CA PHE A 94 -8.00 20.61 14.97
C PHE A 94 -7.20 21.20 16.14
N LEU A 95 -6.22 22.07 15.85
CA LEU A 95 -5.41 22.73 16.87
C LEU A 95 -6.25 23.61 17.81
N ARG A 96 -7.25 24.33 17.30
CA ARG A 96 -8.24 25.05 18.14
C ARG A 96 -9.07 24.09 19.00
N LYS A 97 -9.54 22.96 18.45
CA LYS A 97 -10.31 21.95 19.21
C LYS A 97 -9.47 21.27 20.30
N LEU A 98 -8.16 21.24 20.14
CA LEU A 98 -7.21 20.74 21.12
C LEU A 98 -6.74 21.81 22.13
N ARG A 99 -7.17 23.08 22.03
CA ARG A 99 -6.70 24.17 22.91
C ARG A 99 -6.81 23.77 24.39
N GLY A 100 -5.72 23.90 25.13
CA GLY A 100 -5.59 23.53 26.55
C GLY A 100 -5.53 22.02 26.84
N LYS A 101 -5.54 21.15 25.82
CA LYS A 101 -5.61 19.68 25.98
C LYS A 101 -4.24 19.02 26.00
N LYS A 102 -4.13 17.98 26.83
CA LYS A 102 -2.96 17.11 26.95
C LYS A 102 -3.27 15.77 26.27
N ILE A 103 -2.48 15.43 25.25
CA ILE A 103 -2.55 14.14 24.54
C ILE A 103 -1.40 13.25 24.99
N LEU A 104 -1.68 11.99 25.29
CA LEU A 104 -0.68 10.95 25.51
C LEU A 104 -0.76 9.91 24.39
N VAL A 105 0.37 9.64 23.74
CA VAL A 105 0.58 8.48 22.87
C VAL A 105 1.46 7.51 23.61
N VAL A 106 1.02 6.26 23.77
CA VAL A 106 1.73 5.19 24.47
C VAL A 106 1.91 4.02 23.53
N GLY A 107 3.13 3.50 23.42
CA GLY A 107 3.35 2.26 22.69
C GLY A 107 4.77 2.02 22.23
N ASP A 108 4.85 1.20 21.19
CA ASP A 108 6.09 0.83 20.51
C ASP A 108 6.54 1.88 19.46
N SER A 109 7.41 1.50 18.54
CA SER A 109 7.95 2.39 17.51
C SER A 109 6.92 2.84 16.47
N LEU A 110 5.75 2.18 16.36
CA LEU A 110 4.66 2.62 15.49
C LEU A 110 3.82 3.73 16.15
N SER A 111 3.68 3.70 17.48
CA SER A 111 3.17 4.86 18.25
C SER A 111 4.07 6.09 18.08
N LEU A 112 5.40 5.90 18.06
CA LEU A 112 6.34 6.99 17.75
C LEU A 112 6.12 7.54 16.33
N ASN A 113 5.87 6.65 15.36
CA ASN A 113 5.59 7.02 13.97
C ASN A 113 4.30 7.85 13.84
N GLN A 114 3.22 7.46 14.55
CA GLN A 114 1.98 8.23 14.60
C GLN A 114 2.15 9.56 15.34
N TRP A 115 2.89 9.57 16.45
CA TRP A 115 3.16 10.78 17.24
C TRP A 115 3.98 11.81 16.47
N GLN A 116 4.99 11.40 15.69
CA GLN A 116 5.73 12.34 14.83
C GLN A 116 4.86 12.92 13.71
N SER A 117 4.01 12.10 13.08
CA SER A 117 3.01 12.61 12.13
C SER A 117 2.09 13.64 12.79
N LEU A 118 1.51 13.32 13.96
CA LEU A 118 0.56 14.20 14.66
C LEU A 118 1.20 15.53 15.03
N THR A 119 2.41 15.49 15.61
CA THR A 119 3.14 16.70 16.01
C THR A 119 3.56 17.54 14.81
N CYS A 120 3.98 16.93 13.68
CA CYS A 120 4.21 17.66 12.44
C CYS A 120 2.93 18.30 11.87
N MET A 121 1.81 17.59 11.86
CA MET A 121 0.51 18.11 11.37
C MET A 121 0.00 19.29 12.21
N LEU A 122 0.19 19.26 13.53
CA LEU A 122 -0.18 20.36 14.44
C LEU A 122 0.80 21.53 14.34
N TYR A 123 2.10 21.26 14.24
CA TYR A 123 3.12 22.30 14.05
C TYR A 123 2.98 23.04 12.72
N ALA A 124 2.70 22.33 11.63
CA ALA A 124 2.41 22.94 10.33
C ALA A 124 1.14 23.82 10.33
N ALA A 125 0.25 23.63 11.32
CA ALA A 125 -0.93 24.45 11.58
C ALA A 125 -0.63 25.72 12.41
N SER A 126 0.50 25.75 13.12
CA SER A 126 0.83 26.85 14.03
C SER A 126 1.14 28.11 13.22
N PRO A 127 0.47 29.25 13.50
CA PRO A 127 0.79 30.52 12.85
C PRO A 127 2.20 30.98 13.22
N ASN A 128 2.59 30.79 14.49
CA ASN A 128 3.94 30.99 14.95
C ASN A 128 4.72 29.66 14.88
N LYS A 129 5.57 29.54 13.86
CA LYS A 129 6.38 28.33 13.63
C LYS A 129 7.63 28.26 14.53
N THR A 130 7.99 29.30 15.28
CA THR A 130 9.15 29.23 16.18
C THR A 130 8.76 28.89 17.62
N ASN A 131 7.52 29.16 18.04
CA ASN A 131 7.06 28.90 19.41
C ASN A 131 6.57 27.44 19.61
N TYR A 132 7.51 26.50 19.69
CA TYR A 132 7.26 25.15 20.19
C TYR A 132 8.38 24.73 21.15
N SER A 133 8.10 23.74 22.01
CA SER A 133 9.14 23.09 22.80
C SER A 133 9.07 21.57 22.69
N LEU A 134 10.23 20.94 22.75
CA LEU A 134 10.40 19.49 22.75
C LEU A 134 11.27 19.09 23.95
N ARG A 135 10.66 18.48 24.97
CA ARG A 135 11.32 18.13 26.23
C ARG A 135 11.31 16.63 26.45
N ARG A 136 12.46 16.05 26.82
CA ARG A 136 12.56 14.65 27.24
C ARG A 136 12.56 14.55 28.75
N GLN A 137 11.73 13.66 29.30
CA GLN A 137 11.61 13.38 30.74
C GLN A 137 11.54 11.87 30.93
N GLY A 138 12.69 11.23 31.18
CA GLY A 138 12.81 9.77 31.22
C GLY A 138 12.38 9.12 29.89
N TYR A 139 11.35 8.26 29.96
CA TYR A 139 10.73 7.58 28.81
C TYR A 139 9.71 8.44 28.04
N ASN A 140 9.40 9.64 28.54
CA ASN A 140 8.46 10.56 27.92
C ASN A 140 9.18 11.59 27.05
N THR A 141 8.63 11.86 25.86
CA THR A 141 9.00 12.98 24.99
C THR A 141 7.78 13.87 24.82
N ILE A 142 7.84 15.10 25.31
CA ILE A 142 6.73 16.05 25.38
C ILE A 142 6.94 17.13 24.32
N PHE A 143 6.09 17.15 23.30
CA PHE A 143 5.97 18.27 22.37
C PHE A 143 4.91 19.24 22.90
N THR A 144 5.17 20.55 22.89
CA THR A 144 4.23 21.58 23.38
C THR A 144 4.14 22.75 22.41
N LEU A 145 2.91 23.24 22.16
CA LEU A 145 2.59 24.49 21.47
C LEU A 145 2.00 25.48 22.49
N PRO A 146 2.80 26.39 23.08
CA PRO A 146 2.37 27.25 24.18
C PRO A 146 1.19 28.16 23.81
N ASP A 147 1.16 28.72 22.59
CA ASP A 147 0.12 29.63 22.08
C ASP A 147 -1.31 29.04 22.12
N PHE A 148 -1.40 27.70 22.16
CA PHE A 148 -2.65 26.96 22.25
C PHE A 148 -2.79 26.14 23.55
N GLY A 149 -1.78 26.16 24.43
CA GLY A 149 -1.74 25.32 25.64
C GLY A 149 -1.80 23.82 25.34
N VAL A 150 -1.38 23.38 24.16
CA VAL A 150 -1.47 21.98 23.72
C VAL A 150 -0.17 21.26 24.01
N SER A 151 -0.24 20.08 24.61
CA SER A 151 0.90 19.17 24.71
C SER A 151 0.57 17.77 24.17
N VAL A 152 1.55 17.19 23.47
CA VAL A 152 1.46 15.83 22.92
C VAL A 152 2.68 15.05 23.43
N THR A 153 2.46 14.18 24.40
CA THR A 153 3.49 13.34 25.01
C THR A 153 3.56 11.98 24.32
N MET A 154 4.73 11.56 23.87
CA MET A 154 5.04 10.16 23.55
C MET A 154 5.64 9.48 24.78
N SER A 155 4.99 8.44 25.29
CA SER A 155 5.51 7.57 26.35
C SER A 155 5.94 6.22 25.76
N ARG A 156 7.24 5.93 25.81
CA ARG A 156 7.78 4.68 25.24
C ARG A 156 7.52 3.51 26.19
N ASN A 157 6.48 2.72 25.91
CA ASN A 157 6.29 1.39 26.48
C ASN A 157 5.78 0.47 25.36
N ALA A 158 6.67 -0.40 24.86
CA ALA A 158 6.40 -1.20 23.68
C ALA A 158 5.43 -2.37 23.89
N PHE A 159 5.11 -2.73 25.14
CA PHE A 159 4.29 -3.90 25.49
C PHE A 159 3.02 -3.55 26.28
N LEU A 160 2.88 -2.27 26.67
CA LEU A 160 1.91 -1.73 27.63
C LEU A 160 1.98 -2.30 29.06
N VAL A 161 2.90 -3.23 29.30
CA VAL A 161 3.23 -3.86 30.59
C VAL A 161 4.70 -3.68 30.93
N ASP A 162 5.10 -4.06 32.14
CA ASP A 162 6.44 -3.82 32.64
C ASP A 162 7.48 -4.80 32.03
N VAL A 163 8.64 -4.26 31.65
CA VAL A 163 9.87 -5.05 31.42
C VAL A 163 10.86 -4.67 32.52
N VAL A 164 11.18 -5.62 33.40
CA VAL A 164 11.99 -5.39 34.60
C VAL A 164 13.31 -6.12 34.49
N GLN A 165 14.41 -5.48 34.90
CA GLN A 165 15.69 -6.17 35.05
C GLN A 165 15.69 -6.95 36.37
N GLU A 166 15.64 -8.28 36.28
CA GLU A 166 15.74 -9.20 37.41
C GLU A 166 17.12 -9.87 37.44
N LYS A 167 17.42 -10.60 38.52
CA LYS A 167 18.66 -11.39 38.64
C LYS A 167 18.85 -12.41 37.51
N ILE A 168 17.75 -12.92 36.95
CA ILE A 168 17.76 -13.90 35.85
C ILE A 168 17.92 -13.26 34.46
N GLY A 169 17.76 -11.93 34.33
CA GLY A 169 17.71 -11.23 33.05
C GLY A 169 16.52 -10.26 32.97
N ARG A 170 16.23 -9.76 31.77
CA ARG A 170 15.09 -8.86 31.51
C ARG A 170 13.81 -9.68 31.44
N VAL A 171 12.84 -9.41 32.31
CA VAL A 171 11.57 -10.15 32.41
C VAL A 171 10.42 -9.27 31.94
N LEU A 172 9.71 -9.72 30.91
CA LEU A 172 8.43 -9.16 30.48
C LEU A 172 7.32 -9.68 31.40
N LYS A 173 6.80 -8.84 32.30
CA LYS A 173 5.78 -9.21 33.29
C LYS A 173 4.39 -8.89 32.75
N LEU A 174 3.69 -9.90 32.23
CA LEU A 174 2.42 -9.73 31.50
C LEU A 174 1.25 -9.24 32.38
N ASP A 175 1.40 -9.31 33.69
CA ASP A 175 0.42 -8.97 34.72
C ASP A 175 0.79 -7.72 35.55
N SER A 176 1.83 -6.98 35.17
CA SER A 176 2.29 -5.77 35.88
C SER A 176 2.29 -4.52 35.01
N ILE A 177 1.76 -3.42 35.57
CA ILE A 177 1.80 -2.06 34.98
C ILE A 177 2.11 -1.05 36.10
N ASN A 178 3.40 -0.79 36.36
CA ASN A 178 3.87 0.10 37.43
C ASN A 178 4.24 1.51 36.89
N ILE A 179 3.38 2.08 36.05
CA ILE A 179 3.59 3.41 35.45
C ILE A 179 2.56 4.42 35.95
N LYS A 180 3.04 5.40 36.74
CA LYS A 180 2.21 6.46 37.32
C LYS A 180 1.97 7.63 36.37
N SER A 181 2.81 7.79 35.35
CA SER A 181 2.87 8.96 34.46
C SER A 181 1.81 9.01 33.36
N TRP A 182 0.92 8.00 33.27
CA TRP A 182 -0.17 7.96 32.28
C TRP A 182 -1.47 8.61 32.75
N LYS A 183 -1.54 9.16 33.97
CA LYS A 183 -2.73 9.85 34.49
C LYS A 183 -2.76 11.33 34.10
N GLY A 184 -3.95 11.93 34.04
CA GLY A 184 -4.13 13.38 33.87
C GLY A 184 -4.03 13.91 32.42
N TYR A 185 -4.39 13.08 31.43
CA TYR A 185 -4.48 13.44 30.01
C TYR A 185 -5.93 13.44 29.53
N ASP A 186 -6.29 14.37 28.64
CA ASP A 186 -7.62 14.47 28.04
C ASP A 186 -7.83 13.43 26.93
N ILE A 187 -6.77 13.08 26.22
CA ILE A 187 -6.80 12.13 25.10
C ILE A 187 -5.63 11.14 25.28
N MET A 188 -5.92 9.86 25.18
CA MET A 188 -4.91 8.79 25.26
C MET A 188 -5.00 7.88 24.04
N ILE A 189 -3.87 7.58 23.42
CA ILE A 189 -3.76 6.72 22.23
C ILE A 189 -2.77 5.62 22.56
N PHE A 190 -3.26 4.39 22.69
CA PHE A 190 -2.44 3.22 23.01
C PHE A 190 -2.17 2.37 21.77
N ASN A 191 -0.97 1.82 21.65
CA ASN A 191 -0.63 0.79 20.68
C ASN A 191 0.35 -0.22 21.29
N THR A 192 0.21 -1.48 20.94
CA THR A 192 1.32 -2.44 21.01
C THR A 192 1.01 -3.61 20.07
N TRP A 193 2.04 -4.10 19.39
CA TRP A 193 2.10 -5.45 18.81
C TRP A 193 3.46 -5.71 18.17
N HIS A 194 4.03 -4.70 17.50
CA HIS A 194 5.18 -4.89 16.62
C HIS A 194 6.39 -5.47 17.37
N TRP A 195 6.63 -4.98 18.60
CA TRP A 195 7.75 -5.48 19.39
C TRP A 195 7.51 -6.88 19.96
N PHE A 196 6.27 -7.34 20.14
CA PHE A 196 6.00 -8.74 20.50
C PHE A 196 6.49 -9.70 19.41
N THR A 197 6.61 -9.28 18.14
CA THR A 197 7.10 -10.15 17.06
C THR A 197 8.63 -10.20 16.97
N HIS A 198 9.36 -9.41 17.76
CA HIS A 198 10.82 -9.39 17.73
C HIS A 198 11.43 -10.71 18.23
N LYS A 199 12.54 -11.12 17.61
CA LYS A 199 13.32 -12.31 17.95
C LYS A 199 14.82 -11.99 17.89
N GLY A 200 15.66 -12.82 18.52
CA GLY A 200 17.11 -12.67 18.51
C GLY A 200 17.56 -11.33 19.12
N SER A 201 18.52 -10.66 18.49
CA SER A 201 19.07 -9.38 18.98
C SER A 201 18.06 -8.22 19.04
N LYS A 202 16.91 -8.32 18.36
CA LYS A 202 15.81 -7.33 18.47
C LYS A 202 14.90 -7.57 19.67
N GLN A 203 15.01 -8.72 20.34
CA GLN A 203 14.17 -9.07 21.49
C GLN A 203 14.67 -8.35 22.75
N THR A 204 13.79 -7.54 23.35
CA THR A 204 14.16 -6.67 24.49
C THR A 204 13.85 -7.28 25.85
N TRP A 205 13.48 -8.56 25.88
CA TRP A 205 13.24 -9.37 27.06
C TRP A 205 13.91 -10.74 26.90
N ASP A 206 14.33 -11.34 28.00
CA ASP A 206 15.02 -12.64 28.05
C ASP A 206 14.10 -13.75 28.58
N TYR A 207 13.10 -13.37 29.39
CA TYR A 207 12.06 -14.22 29.94
C TYR A 207 10.70 -13.52 29.92
N ILE A 208 9.63 -14.30 30.02
CA ILE A 208 8.24 -13.82 30.10
C ILE A 208 7.61 -14.41 31.37
N GLN A 209 6.94 -13.58 32.16
CA GLN A 209 6.31 -13.95 33.43
C GLN A 209 4.80 -13.68 33.40
N LYS A 210 4.03 -14.58 34.00
CA LYS A 210 2.62 -14.38 34.38
C LYS A 210 2.40 -15.04 35.74
N GLY A 211 2.00 -14.25 36.75
CA GLY A 211 1.97 -14.69 38.15
C GLY A 211 3.32 -15.24 38.58
N ASN A 212 3.30 -16.41 39.22
CA ASN A 212 4.52 -17.10 39.67
C ASN A 212 5.19 -17.93 38.55
N SER A 213 4.61 -18.02 37.35
CA SER A 213 5.18 -18.77 36.22
C SER A 213 6.11 -17.90 35.38
N ILE A 214 7.40 -18.25 35.36
CA ILE A 214 8.42 -17.67 34.47
C ILE A 214 8.74 -18.68 33.38
N ARG A 215 8.80 -18.21 32.12
CA ARG A 215 9.16 -19.01 30.94
C ARG A 215 10.21 -18.28 30.13
N LYS A 216 11.14 -19.02 29.51
CA LYS A 216 12.10 -18.42 28.56
C LYS A 216 11.40 -17.83 27.34
N ASP A 217 10.30 -18.46 26.90
CA ASP A 217 9.51 -18.00 25.76
C ASP A 217 8.08 -18.57 25.80
N MET A 218 7.15 -18.00 25.02
CA MET A 218 5.77 -18.51 24.87
C MET A 218 5.12 -18.06 23.55
N ASP A 219 3.92 -18.50 23.22
CA ASP A 219 3.21 -17.99 22.03
C ASP A 219 3.00 -16.46 22.10
N ARG A 220 3.26 -15.76 20.98
CA ARG A 220 3.20 -14.29 20.94
C ARG A 220 1.78 -13.74 21.02
N LEU A 221 0.79 -14.42 20.43
CA LEU A 221 -0.60 -13.98 20.49
C LEU A 221 -1.18 -14.20 21.89
N VAL A 222 -0.79 -15.29 22.57
CA VAL A 222 -1.12 -15.50 23.99
C VAL A 222 -0.46 -14.41 24.86
N ALA A 223 0.85 -14.18 24.73
CA ALA A 223 1.54 -13.14 25.52
C ALA A 223 0.91 -11.74 25.32
N PHE A 224 0.62 -11.38 24.06
CA PHE A 224 -0.04 -10.14 23.69
C PHE A 224 -1.46 -10.03 24.27
N LYS A 225 -2.26 -11.10 24.21
CA LYS A 225 -3.61 -11.14 24.80
C LYS A 225 -3.58 -10.93 26.31
N GLU A 226 -2.66 -11.57 27.01
CA GLU A 226 -2.49 -11.44 28.47
C GLU A 226 -2.09 -10.01 28.85
N ALA A 227 -1.10 -9.42 28.16
CA ALA A 227 -0.69 -8.04 28.37
C ALA A 227 -1.85 -7.04 28.12
N LEU A 228 -2.64 -7.25 27.06
CA LEU A 228 -3.83 -6.43 26.80
C LEU A 228 -4.94 -6.61 27.83
N ILE A 229 -5.12 -7.80 28.42
CA ILE A 229 -6.05 -8.01 29.54
C ILE A 229 -5.58 -7.24 30.80
N THR A 230 -4.28 -7.21 31.06
CA THR A 230 -3.71 -6.41 32.17
C THR A 230 -3.88 -4.91 31.92
N TRP A 231 -3.59 -4.44 30.70
CA TRP A 231 -3.84 -3.06 30.29
C TRP A 231 -5.32 -2.68 30.37
N SER A 232 -6.24 -3.57 29.98
CA SER A 232 -7.67 -3.27 30.05
C SER A 232 -8.18 -3.11 31.49
N LYS A 233 -7.66 -3.91 32.43
CA LYS A 233 -7.87 -3.72 33.88
C LYS A 233 -7.28 -2.40 34.37
N TRP A 234 -6.07 -2.03 33.92
CA TRP A 234 -5.47 -0.74 34.27
C TRP A 234 -6.34 0.44 33.79
N VAL A 235 -6.86 0.39 32.56
CA VAL A 235 -7.79 1.40 32.03
C VAL A 235 -9.06 1.45 32.88
N ALA A 236 -9.65 0.30 33.23
CA ALA A 236 -10.87 0.23 34.02
C ALA A 236 -10.73 0.90 35.41
N SER A 237 -9.58 0.72 36.06
CA SER A 237 -9.30 1.23 37.41
C SER A 237 -8.71 2.64 37.47
N ASN A 238 -8.16 3.18 36.37
CA ASN A 238 -7.42 4.45 36.39
C ASN A 238 -8.01 5.56 35.52
N ILE A 239 -8.95 5.26 34.62
CA ILE A 239 -9.48 6.23 33.67
C ILE A 239 -10.95 6.57 33.95
N ASP A 240 -11.19 7.87 34.10
CA ASP A 240 -12.52 8.48 34.10
C ASP A 240 -12.95 8.80 32.65
N PRO A 241 -13.93 8.08 32.07
CA PRO A 241 -14.33 8.28 30.68
C PRO A 241 -15.07 9.60 30.44
N THR A 242 -15.47 10.32 31.49
CA THR A 242 -16.06 11.67 31.36
C THR A 242 -14.99 12.73 31.06
N LYS A 243 -13.75 12.51 31.54
CA LYS A 243 -12.62 13.43 31.41
C LYS A 243 -11.63 13.03 30.32
N THR A 244 -11.44 11.73 30.10
CA THR A 244 -10.39 11.20 29.22
C THR A 244 -10.96 10.34 28.10
N LYS A 245 -10.68 10.72 26.85
CA LYS A 245 -11.02 9.95 25.65
C LYS A 245 -9.89 8.97 25.33
N VAL A 246 -10.15 7.68 25.51
CA VAL A 246 -9.18 6.60 25.24
C VAL A 246 -9.40 6.00 23.85
N PHE A 247 -8.30 5.90 23.11
CA PHE A 247 -8.19 5.26 21.81
C PHE A 247 -7.18 4.11 21.87
N PHE A 248 -7.44 3.06 21.09
CA PHE A 248 -6.43 2.07 20.75
C PHE A 248 -6.15 2.19 19.25
N GLN A 249 -4.91 2.48 18.89
CA GLN A 249 -4.44 2.41 17.50
C GLN A 249 -4.43 0.94 17.10
N GLY A 250 -5.14 0.58 16.03
CA GLY A 250 -5.16 -0.77 15.47
C GLY A 250 -3.77 -1.27 15.06
N ILE A 251 -3.68 -2.56 14.74
CA ILE A 251 -2.42 -3.19 14.40
C ILE A 251 -1.86 -2.59 13.11
N SER A 252 -0.66 -2.00 13.17
CA SER A 252 0.12 -1.67 11.98
C SER A 252 0.66 -2.97 11.36
N PRO A 253 0.40 -3.24 10.07
CA PRO A 253 0.95 -4.39 9.37
C PRO A 253 2.44 -4.23 9.05
N THR A 254 3.03 -5.31 8.54
CA THR A 254 4.35 -5.32 7.90
C THR A 254 4.22 -5.93 6.51
N HIS A 255 5.09 -5.55 5.58
CA HIS A 255 5.08 -6.01 4.19
C HIS A 255 6.41 -6.67 3.79
N TYR A 256 6.80 -7.71 4.53
CA TYR A 256 8.03 -8.47 4.28
C TYR A 256 7.88 -9.60 3.24
N ARG A 257 6.65 -9.89 2.79
CA ARG A 257 6.33 -11.07 1.97
C ARG A 257 5.39 -10.75 0.82
N GLY A 258 5.93 -10.69 -0.41
CA GLY A 258 5.15 -10.38 -1.61
C GLY A 258 3.99 -11.32 -1.91
N ASP A 259 4.08 -12.57 -1.46
CA ASP A 259 3.01 -13.55 -1.67
C ASP A 259 1.72 -13.22 -0.89
N GLU A 260 1.78 -12.35 0.12
CA GLU A 260 0.58 -11.83 0.81
C GLU A 260 -0.23 -10.83 -0.03
N TRP A 261 0.32 -10.30 -1.13
CA TRP A 261 -0.39 -9.40 -2.04
C TRP A 261 -0.34 -9.84 -3.51
N GLY A 262 -0.03 -11.12 -3.77
CA GLY A 262 -0.04 -11.72 -5.11
C GLY A 262 1.24 -11.52 -5.92
N GLU A 263 2.35 -11.13 -5.29
CA GLU A 263 3.69 -11.09 -5.90
C GLU A 263 4.55 -12.29 -5.48
N SER A 264 5.82 -12.33 -5.89
CA SER A 264 6.72 -13.43 -5.55
C SER A 264 7.04 -13.45 -4.04
N LYS A 265 7.38 -14.63 -3.52
CA LYS A 265 7.87 -14.82 -2.13
C LYS A 265 9.16 -14.07 -1.82
N THR A 266 9.92 -13.67 -2.84
CA THR A 266 11.15 -12.87 -2.73
C THR A 266 10.90 -11.36 -2.79
N ALA A 267 9.73 -10.93 -3.27
CA ALA A 267 9.33 -9.53 -3.23
C ALA A 267 9.03 -9.09 -1.79
N THR A 268 9.27 -7.81 -1.53
CA THR A 268 9.06 -7.14 -0.24
C THR A 268 8.45 -5.75 -0.50
N CYS A 269 8.29 -4.91 0.52
CA CYS A 269 7.94 -3.50 0.35
C CYS A 269 8.93 -2.68 -0.53
N ARG A 270 10.11 -3.22 -0.87
CA ARG A 270 11.05 -2.56 -1.78
C ARG A 270 10.49 -2.45 -3.19
N SER A 271 10.71 -1.29 -3.80
CA SER A 271 10.23 -0.93 -5.15
C SER A 271 8.70 -0.87 -5.29
N GLN A 272 7.95 -0.92 -4.18
CA GLN A 272 6.50 -0.79 -4.19
C GLN A 272 6.11 0.69 -4.21
N THR A 273 5.48 1.13 -5.30
CA THR A 273 5.09 2.54 -5.53
C THR A 273 3.59 2.78 -5.54
N GLN A 274 2.79 1.71 -5.49
CA GLN A 274 1.32 1.74 -5.51
C GLN A 274 0.71 0.84 -4.43
N PRO A 275 -0.44 1.23 -3.86
CA PRO A 275 -1.19 0.41 -2.92
C PRO A 275 -1.77 -0.84 -3.58
N VAL A 276 -2.15 -1.81 -2.76
CA VAL A 276 -3.01 -2.92 -3.17
C VAL A 276 -4.39 -2.36 -3.53
N LYS A 277 -4.91 -2.71 -4.71
CA LYS A 277 -6.21 -2.23 -5.21
C LYS A 277 -7.37 -2.90 -4.45
N GLY A 278 -8.46 -2.16 -4.26
CA GLY A 278 -9.70 -2.67 -3.67
C GLY A 278 -9.91 -2.30 -2.20
N THR A 279 -10.69 -3.13 -1.49
CA THR A 279 -11.15 -2.90 -0.10
C THR A 279 -10.72 -4.01 0.87
N LYS A 280 -10.08 -5.07 0.37
CA LYS A 280 -9.64 -6.26 1.13
C LYS A 280 -8.18 -6.56 0.78
N TYR A 281 -7.38 -6.96 1.76
CA TYR A 281 -6.01 -7.42 1.55
C TYR A 281 -5.99 -8.93 1.21
N PRO A 282 -5.29 -9.38 0.15
CA PRO A 282 -5.28 -10.79 -0.25
C PRO A 282 -4.77 -11.76 0.83
N GLY A 283 -3.73 -11.39 1.57
CA GLY A 283 -3.16 -12.16 2.69
C GLY A 283 -4.05 -12.29 3.93
N GLY A 284 -5.28 -11.77 3.89
CA GLY A 284 -6.27 -11.92 4.96
C GLY A 284 -6.06 -11.00 6.16
N SER A 285 -6.73 -11.32 7.27
CA SER A 285 -6.71 -10.52 8.50
C SER A 285 -5.56 -10.92 9.42
N LEU A 286 -4.93 -9.92 10.06
CA LEU A 286 -3.90 -10.18 11.07
C LEU A 286 -4.52 -10.79 12.35
N PRO A 287 -4.04 -11.93 12.86
CA PRO A 287 -4.57 -12.54 14.09
C PRO A 287 -4.50 -11.61 15.31
N ALA A 288 -3.48 -10.76 15.40
CA ALA A 288 -3.36 -9.75 16.45
C ALA A 288 -4.51 -8.72 16.44
N ALA A 289 -5.05 -8.37 15.26
CA ALA A 289 -6.19 -7.44 15.19
C ALA A 289 -7.46 -8.06 15.79
N LYS A 290 -7.64 -9.39 15.62
CA LYS A 290 -8.70 -10.13 16.33
C LYS A 290 -8.50 -10.12 17.84
N VAL A 291 -7.26 -10.31 18.33
CA VAL A 291 -6.96 -10.23 19.78
C VAL A 291 -7.30 -8.85 20.35
N VAL A 292 -6.96 -7.76 19.66
CA VAL A 292 -7.36 -6.40 20.05
C VAL A 292 -8.88 -6.29 20.11
N TRP A 293 -9.58 -6.69 19.05
CA TRP A 293 -11.05 -6.62 19.00
C TRP A 293 -11.72 -7.43 20.12
N ASP A 294 -11.26 -8.67 20.36
CA ASP A 294 -11.75 -9.55 21.41
C ASP A 294 -11.47 -9.03 22.83
N VAL A 295 -10.39 -8.27 23.06
CA VAL A 295 -10.17 -7.59 24.35
C VAL A 295 -11.08 -6.36 24.46
N LEU A 296 -11.05 -5.46 23.47
CA LEU A 296 -11.77 -4.18 23.53
C LEU A 296 -13.29 -4.36 23.66
N ARG A 297 -13.89 -5.34 22.97
CA ARG A 297 -15.33 -5.63 23.06
C ARG A 297 -15.78 -6.07 24.46
N ASN A 298 -14.87 -6.63 25.25
CA ASN A 298 -15.12 -7.17 26.59
C ASN A 298 -14.72 -6.16 27.70
N MET A 299 -14.32 -4.94 27.34
CA MET A 299 -13.97 -3.89 28.30
C MET A 299 -15.21 -3.18 28.86
N THR A 300 -15.26 -3.00 30.18
CA THR A 300 -16.30 -2.22 30.86
C THR A 300 -16.18 -0.72 30.58
N ARG A 301 -14.96 -0.19 30.42
CA ARG A 301 -14.70 1.18 29.97
C ARG A 301 -14.52 1.21 28.46
N LYS A 302 -15.40 1.94 27.77
CA LYS A 302 -15.42 2.04 26.30
C LYS A 302 -14.16 2.73 25.75
N VAL A 303 -13.29 1.96 25.13
CA VAL A 303 -12.16 2.45 24.33
C VAL A 303 -12.58 2.53 22.85
N THR A 304 -12.16 3.57 22.14
CA THR A 304 -12.40 3.67 20.69
C THR A 304 -11.25 3.04 19.91
N LEU A 305 -11.51 1.94 19.20
CA LEU A 305 -10.56 1.38 18.23
C LEU A 305 -10.42 2.33 17.03
N LEU A 306 -9.20 2.77 16.73
CA LEU A 306 -8.85 3.30 15.42
C LEU A 306 -8.48 2.10 14.55
N ASP A 307 -9.44 1.55 13.80
CA ASP A 307 -9.29 0.30 13.04
C ASP A 307 -8.46 0.50 11.76
N ILE A 308 -7.19 0.84 11.94
CA ILE A 308 -6.26 1.20 10.87
C ILE A 308 -5.65 -0.03 10.15
N THR A 309 -5.98 -1.26 10.56
CA THR A 309 -5.23 -2.45 10.12
C THR A 309 -5.42 -2.72 8.64
N THR A 310 -6.65 -2.96 8.17
CA THR A 310 -6.90 -3.30 6.76
C THR A 310 -6.54 -2.15 5.82
N LEU A 311 -6.85 -0.90 6.19
CA LEU A 311 -6.46 0.24 5.37
C LEU A 311 -4.94 0.39 5.26
N SER A 312 -4.18 0.02 6.30
CA SER A 312 -2.71 0.03 6.23
C SER A 312 -2.14 -1.20 5.51
N GLN A 313 -2.83 -2.35 5.52
CA GLN A 313 -2.43 -3.54 4.74
C GLN A 313 -2.53 -3.27 3.23
N LEU A 314 -3.44 -2.38 2.82
CA LEU A 314 -3.49 -1.94 1.42
C LEU A 314 -2.29 -1.05 1.02
N ARG A 315 -1.41 -0.64 1.96
CA ARG A 315 -0.33 0.35 1.73
C ARG A 315 1.08 -0.25 1.67
N LYS A 316 1.28 -1.36 0.95
CA LYS A 316 2.63 -1.92 0.70
C LYS A 316 3.67 -0.90 0.20
N ASP A 317 3.22 0.19 -0.43
CA ASP A 317 4.00 1.32 -0.94
C ASP A 317 4.45 2.34 0.11
N GLY A 318 3.78 2.41 1.27
CA GLY A 318 3.98 3.48 2.26
C GLY A 318 5.18 3.32 3.19
N HIS A 319 5.90 2.19 3.11
CA HIS A 319 7.00 1.85 4.01
C HIS A 319 8.29 2.60 3.71
N GLN A 320 9.16 2.68 4.72
CA GLN A 320 10.51 3.24 4.58
C GLN A 320 11.37 2.45 3.59
N SER A 321 11.24 1.11 3.56
CA SER A 321 12.08 0.22 2.76
C SER A 321 13.57 0.52 2.98
N ALA A 322 14.31 0.88 1.92
CA ALA A 322 15.74 1.22 2.00
C ALA A 322 16.00 2.71 2.29
N TYR A 323 14.94 3.50 2.54
CA TYR A 323 14.99 4.94 2.76
C TYR A 323 14.73 5.31 4.24
N GLY A 324 14.95 4.35 5.14
CA GLY A 324 14.97 4.55 6.59
C GLY A 324 16.40 4.50 7.15
N TYR A 325 16.53 4.64 8.48
CA TYR A 325 17.85 4.63 9.13
C TYR A 325 18.56 3.28 8.95
N GLY A 326 19.73 3.30 8.32
CA GLY A 326 20.49 2.09 8.02
C GLY A 326 19.95 1.27 6.84
N GLY A 327 19.23 1.88 5.89
CA GLY A 327 18.67 1.20 4.71
C GLY A 327 19.68 0.49 3.80
N SER A 328 20.98 0.79 3.91
CA SER A 328 22.07 0.00 3.32
C SER A 328 22.20 -1.42 3.90
N ARG A 329 21.57 -1.69 5.06
CA ARG A 329 21.60 -2.99 5.76
C ARG A 329 20.34 -3.84 5.51
N GLY A 330 19.37 -3.34 4.75
CA GLY A 330 18.13 -4.06 4.43
C GLY A 330 16.88 -3.16 4.41
N ASN A 331 15.73 -3.76 4.07
CA ASN A 331 14.47 -3.04 3.91
C ASN A 331 13.71 -2.99 5.26
N ASP A 332 13.32 -1.80 5.71
CA ASP A 332 12.31 -1.65 6.75
C ASP A 332 10.90 -1.68 6.13
N CYS A 333 10.26 -2.85 6.22
CA CYS A 333 8.87 -3.05 5.81
C CYS A 333 7.90 -3.08 7.01
N SER A 334 8.22 -2.32 8.06
CA SER A 334 7.40 -2.17 9.27
C SER A 334 7.05 -0.71 9.57
N HIS A 335 8.02 0.19 9.48
CA HIS A 335 7.84 1.62 9.71
C HIS A 335 7.46 2.35 8.41
N TRP A 336 6.83 3.51 8.57
CA TRP A 336 6.21 4.26 7.48
C TRP A 336 6.99 5.53 7.16
N CYS A 337 7.01 5.91 5.89
CA CYS A 337 7.47 7.24 5.50
C CYS A 337 6.57 8.32 6.11
N LEU A 338 7.17 9.45 6.48
CA LEU A 338 6.48 10.67 6.87
C LEU A 338 6.88 11.82 5.92
N PRO A 339 5.93 12.58 5.37
CA PRO A 339 4.48 12.33 5.37
C PRO A 339 4.08 10.98 4.73
N GLY A 340 2.90 10.47 5.04
CA GLY A 340 2.46 9.15 4.58
C GLY A 340 1.29 8.54 5.35
N VAL A 341 1.30 7.22 5.51
CA VAL A 341 0.18 6.44 6.07
C VAL A 341 -0.22 6.87 7.49
N PRO A 342 0.69 7.20 8.43
CA PRO A 342 0.32 7.69 9.76
C PRO A 342 -0.44 9.03 9.75
N ASP A 343 -0.29 9.84 8.70
CA ASP A 343 -1.09 11.06 8.55
C ASP A 343 -2.57 10.70 8.41
N THR A 344 -2.88 9.61 7.69
CA THR A 344 -4.26 9.12 7.56
C THR A 344 -4.80 8.58 8.88
N TRP A 345 -3.96 7.93 9.71
CA TRP A 345 -4.38 7.52 11.07
C TRP A 345 -4.76 8.75 11.92
N ASN A 346 -4.01 9.84 11.80
CA ASN A 346 -4.29 11.10 12.49
C ASN A 346 -5.48 11.86 11.88
N GLN A 347 -5.73 11.76 10.57
CA GLN A 347 -6.95 12.26 9.93
C GLN A 347 -8.20 11.50 10.40
N LEU A 348 -8.10 10.18 10.60
CA LEU A 348 -9.17 9.34 11.15
C LEU A 348 -9.44 9.64 12.63
N LEU A 349 -8.38 9.83 13.44
CA LEU A 349 -8.49 10.32 14.81
C LEU A 349 -9.20 11.69 14.84
N TYR A 350 -8.78 12.63 14.00
CA TYR A 350 -9.44 13.93 13.83
C TYR A 350 -10.91 13.76 13.48
N ALA A 351 -11.25 12.94 12.48
CA ALA A 351 -12.62 12.67 12.06
C ALA A 351 -13.48 12.20 13.23
N VAL A 352 -13.03 11.19 13.98
CA VAL A 352 -13.74 10.67 15.16
C VAL A 352 -13.88 11.72 16.27
N LEU A 353 -12.87 12.58 16.47
CA LEU A 353 -12.92 13.66 17.45
C LEU A 353 -13.84 14.81 17.03
N VAL A 354 -14.00 15.10 15.73
CA VAL A 354 -14.93 16.13 15.25
C VAL A 354 -16.38 15.64 15.19
N THR A 355 -16.65 14.45 14.63
CA THR A 355 -18.03 13.99 14.40
C THR A 355 -18.78 13.55 15.65
N LYS A 356 -18.10 12.92 16.62
CA LYS A 356 -18.74 12.65 17.93
C LYS A 356 -19.18 13.95 18.62
N GLY A 357 -18.41 15.02 18.47
CA GLY A 357 -18.78 16.34 19.00
C GLY A 357 -20.00 16.97 18.32
N THR A 358 -20.27 16.66 17.04
CA THR A 358 -21.49 17.11 16.37
C THR A 358 -22.70 16.23 16.71
N GLU A 359 -22.51 14.92 16.93
CA GLU A 359 -23.57 14.06 17.49
C GLU A 359 -23.99 14.52 18.89
N ASP A 360 -23.02 14.87 19.74
CA ASP A 360 -23.28 15.39 21.08
C ASP A 360 -23.93 16.80 21.03
N ALA A 361 -23.52 17.68 20.11
CA ALA A 361 -24.20 18.96 19.89
C ALA A 361 -25.64 18.81 19.36
N SER A 362 -25.91 17.86 18.47
CA SER A 362 -27.27 17.55 17.99
C SER A 362 -28.15 16.93 19.09
N LYS A 363 -27.55 16.17 20.03
CA LYS A 363 -28.24 15.73 21.26
C LYS A 363 -28.59 16.91 22.17
N ILE A 364 -27.73 17.94 22.28
CA ILE A 364 -28.01 19.16 23.07
C ILE A 364 -29.14 20.01 22.45
N LEU A 365 -29.27 20.01 21.11
CA LEU A 365 -30.40 20.68 20.44
C LEU A 365 -31.72 19.91 20.59
N SER A 366 -31.67 18.61 20.92
CA SER A 366 -32.85 17.79 21.18
C SER A 366 -33.24 17.72 22.65
N ASN A 367 -32.27 17.56 23.56
CA ASN A 367 -32.42 17.39 25.02
C ASN A 367 -31.40 18.25 25.80
N ASP A 368 -31.62 18.45 27.10
CA ASP A 368 -30.66 19.10 27.99
C ASP A 368 -29.31 18.34 28.04
N GLY A 369 -28.19 19.07 28.01
CA GLY A 369 -26.86 18.46 27.97
C GLY A 369 -25.68 19.40 28.23
N ALA A 370 -24.53 18.83 28.60
CA ALA A 370 -23.31 19.60 28.92
C ALA A 370 -22.75 20.33 27.70
N CYS A 371 -22.46 21.62 27.83
CA CYS A 371 -21.91 22.44 26.76
C CYS A 371 -20.56 21.86 26.26
N PRO A 372 -20.34 21.72 24.95
CA PRO A 372 -19.06 21.23 24.41
C PRO A 372 -17.92 22.27 24.49
N ILE A 373 -18.15 23.43 25.10
CA ILE A 373 -17.25 24.59 25.19
C ILE A 373 -17.00 25.03 26.65
N CYS A 374 -17.93 24.79 27.58
CA CYS A 374 -17.82 25.15 29.00
C CYS A 374 -18.47 24.11 29.92
N ASP A 375 -18.18 24.15 31.23
CA ASP A 375 -18.64 23.13 32.19
C ASP A 375 -20.11 23.28 32.63
N GLN A 376 -20.92 24.06 31.90
CA GLN A 376 -22.34 24.28 32.21
C GLN A 376 -23.24 23.27 31.48
N VAL A 377 -24.31 22.84 32.15
CA VAL A 377 -25.42 22.10 31.52
C VAL A 377 -26.33 23.11 30.82
N LEU A 378 -26.44 23.00 29.49
CA LEU A 378 -27.37 23.78 28.69
C LEU A 378 -28.73 23.11 28.76
N SER A 379 -29.71 23.82 29.31
CA SER A 379 -31.10 23.37 29.35
C SER A 379 -31.91 24.05 28.26
N LYS A 380 -32.63 23.26 27.47
CA LYS A 380 -33.45 23.72 26.35
C LYS A 380 -34.59 24.63 26.81
N SER A 381 -35.11 24.41 28.03
CA SER A 381 -36.15 25.26 28.64
C SER A 381 -35.68 26.67 28.98
N HIS A 382 -34.36 26.90 29.06
CA HIS A 382 -33.76 28.20 29.40
C HIS A 382 -33.22 28.96 28.18
N MET A 383 -33.29 28.37 26.97
CA MET A 383 -32.88 29.05 25.74
C MET A 383 -33.95 30.07 25.32
N LYS A 384 -33.73 31.35 25.63
CA LYS A 384 -34.53 32.46 25.09
C LYS A 384 -33.96 32.93 23.75
N PRO A 385 -34.80 33.29 22.76
CA PRO A 385 -34.37 34.18 21.69
C PRO A 385 -33.88 35.47 22.32
N VAL A 386 -32.68 35.91 21.97
CA VAL A 386 -32.22 37.26 22.29
C VAL A 386 -32.70 38.15 21.16
N ASP A 387 -33.70 38.99 21.41
CA ASP A 387 -34.02 40.09 20.50
C ASP A 387 -32.89 41.11 20.56
N ILE A 388 -32.14 41.22 19.47
CA ILE A 388 -31.00 42.14 19.36
C ILE A 388 -31.48 43.41 18.65
N ASN A 389 -31.21 44.56 19.26
CA ASN A 389 -31.67 45.86 18.78
C ASN A 389 -31.11 46.18 17.37
N PRO A 390 -31.95 46.41 16.34
CA PRO A 390 -31.51 46.57 14.95
C PRO A 390 -30.72 47.85 14.66
N ASN A 391 -30.63 48.79 15.61
CA ASN A 391 -29.87 50.04 15.45
C ASN A 391 -28.38 49.91 15.83
N ASP A 392 -27.92 48.74 16.27
CA ASP A 392 -26.51 48.52 16.60
C ASP A 392 -25.63 48.42 15.34
N GLU A 393 -24.57 49.23 15.25
CA GLU A 393 -23.70 49.33 14.06
C GLU A 393 -22.99 48.00 13.74
N TRP A 394 -22.75 47.18 14.76
CA TRP A 394 -22.16 45.85 14.61
C TRP A 394 -23.13 44.82 14.02
N VAL A 395 -24.43 44.91 14.36
CA VAL A 395 -25.48 44.04 13.79
C VAL A 395 -25.64 44.33 12.31
N ASN A 396 -25.67 45.60 11.92
CA ASN A 396 -25.77 45.97 10.51
C ASN A 396 -24.55 45.52 9.70
N LYS A 397 -23.33 45.60 10.24
CA LYS A 397 -22.12 45.04 9.60
C LYS A 397 -22.14 43.51 9.51
N GLU A 398 -22.62 42.81 10.54
CA GLU A 398 -22.79 41.35 10.51
C GLU A 398 -23.86 40.93 9.50
N LEU A 399 -25.01 41.62 9.45
CA LEU A 399 -26.09 41.35 8.50
C LEU A 399 -25.65 41.64 7.05
N GLU A 400 -24.90 42.72 6.82
CA GLU A 400 -24.32 43.03 5.52
C GLU A 400 -23.24 42.01 5.13
N MET A 401 -22.42 41.55 6.08
CA MET A 401 -21.45 40.47 5.86
C MET A 401 -22.13 39.13 5.57
N GLN A 402 -23.22 38.81 6.26
CA GLN A 402 -24.04 37.62 5.97
C GLN A 402 -24.73 37.72 4.61
N PHE A 403 -25.23 38.89 4.21
CA PHE A 403 -25.78 39.10 2.88
C PHE A 403 -24.71 38.92 1.79
N LYS A 404 -23.51 39.49 1.99
CA LYS A 404 -22.33 39.29 1.11
C LYS A 404 -21.92 37.81 1.06
N MET A 405 -21.86 37.13 2.21
CA MET A 405 -21.54 35.69 2.31
C MET A 405 -22.58 34.84 1.60
N ASN A 406 -23.88 35.05 1.85
CA ASN A 406 -24.97 34.31 1.23
C ASN A 406 -24.99 34.50 -0.30
N ARG A 407 -24.69 35.72 -0.78
CA ARG A 407 -24.50 35.99 -2.21
C ARG A 407 -23.30 35.24 -2.80
N VAL A 408 -22.17 35.16 -2.09
CA VAL A 408 -21.00 34.35 -2.51
C VAL A 408 -21.33 32.86 -2.48
N VAL A 409 -22.06 32.37 -1.48
CA VAL A 409 -22.51 30.97 -1.38
C VAL A 409 -23.47 30.62 -2.52
N ALA A 410 -24.42 31.50 -2.86
CA ALA A 410 -25.32 31.32 -3.99
C ALA A 410 -24.57 31.27 -5.34
N GLN A 411 -23.59 32.18 -5.55
CA GLN A 411 -22.72 32.14 -6.73
C GLN A 411 -21.84 30.89 -6.79
N CYS A 412 -21.37 30.40 -5.65
CA CYS A 412 -20.60 29.16 -5.56
C CYS A 412 -21.48 27.93 -5.86
N ARG A 413 -22.72 27.91 -5.33
CA ARG A 413 -23.73 26.89 -5.60
C ARG A 413 -24.06 26.81 -7.10
N GLN A 414 -24.38 27.92 -7.75
CA GLN A 414 -24.62 27.96 -9.21
C GLN A 414 -23.40 27.46 -10.01
N LYS A 415 -22.17 27.82 -9.61
CA LYS A 415 -20.96 27.30 -10.26
C LYS A 415 -20.75 25.81 -10.04
N CYS A 416 -21.12 25.27 -8.88
CA CYS A 416 -21.11 23.83 -8.61
C CYS A 416 -22.18 23.10 -9.42
N GLU A 417 -23.40 23.62 -9.50
CA GLU A 417 -24.51 23.04 -10.29
C GLU A 417 -24.15 23.00 -11.79
N ALA A 418 -23.67 24.11 -12.37
CA ALA A 418 -23.20 24.16 -13.75
C ALA A 418 -21.95 23.30 -14.02
N MET A 419 -21.11 23.07 -13.01
CA MET A 419 -19.98 22.13 -13.13
C MET A 419 -20.46 20.68 -13.07
N GLN A 420 -21.46 20.38 -12.24
CA GLN A 420 -22.06 19.05 -12.09
C GLN A 420 -22.81 18.63 -13.36
N GLU A 421 -23.53 19.54 -14.00
CA GLU A 421 -24.17 19.34 -15.31
C GLU A 421 -23.14 18.98 -16.39
N LYS A 422 -22.05 19.75 -16.52
CA LYS A 422 -20.95 19.44 -17.45
C LYS A 422 -20.25 18.12 -17.14
N PHE A 423 -20.16 17.73 -15.86
CA PHE A 423 -19.65 16.42 -15.48
C PHE A 423 -20.61 15.29 -15.85
N ALA A 424 -21.92 15.50 -15.72
CA ALA A 424 -22.93 14.53 -16.16
C ALA A 424 -22.90 14.33 -17.69
N GLU A 425 -22.84 15.42 -18.46
CA GLU A 425 -22.69 15.37 -19.92
C GLU A 425 -21.43 14.61 -20.35
N LYS A 426 -20.29 14.86 -19.68
CA LYS A 426 -19.05 14.12 -19.93
C LYS A 426 -19.13 12.66 -19.51
N LEU A 427 -19.83 12.34 -18.43
CA LEU A 427 -20.05 10.97 -17.99
C LEU A 427 -20.92 10.19 -18.99
N GLU A 428 -21.94 10.82 -19.56
CA GLU A 428 -22.80 10.22 -20.58
C GLU A 428 -22.05 9.99 -21.90
N GLN A 429 -21.18 10.93 -22.31
CA GLN A 429 -20.27 10.74 -23.45
C GLN A 429 -19.33 9.53 -23.23
N VAL A 430 -18.79 9.36 -22.02
CA VAL A 430 -17.96 8.20 -21.66
C VAL A 430 -18.79 6.91 -21.61
N HIS A 431 -20.02 6.95 -21.09
CA HIS A 431 -20.91 5.80 -21.05
C HIS A 431 -21.29 5.33 -22.46
N THR A 432 -21.65 6.26 -23.34
CA THR A 432 -21.94 6.00 -24.76
C THR A 432 -20.72 5.40 -25.48
N ALA A 433 -19.52 5.94 -25.24
CA ALA A 433 -18.28 5.40 -25.80
C ALA A 433 -18.00 3.97 -25.30
N TYR A 434 -18.25 3.69 -24.00
CA TYR A 434 -18.10 2.36 -23.41
C TYR A 434 -19.11 1.36 -23.99
N GLN A 435 -20.39 1.74 -24.15
CA GLN A 435 -21.39 0.90 -24.82
C GLN A 435 -21.00 0.57 -26.27
N LYS A 436 -20.47 1.55 -27.02
CA LYS A 436 -19.97 1.34 -28.39
C LYS A 436 -18.77 0.39 -28.42
N MET A 437 -17.90 0.44 -27.42
CA MET A 437 -16.79 -0.50 -27.28
C MET A 437 -17.29 -1.91 -26.91
N ALA A 438 -18.23 -2.04 -25.98
CA ALA A 438 -18.82 -3.32 -25.60
C ALA A 438 -19.46 -4.05 -26.78
N LYS A 439 -20.21 -3.32 -27.65
CA LYS A 439 -20.73 -3.88 -28.91
C LYS A 439 -19.63 -4.35 -29.87
N ARG A 440 -18.48 -3.66 -29.92
CA ARG A 440 -17.31 -4.10 -30.72
C ARG A 440 -16.67 -5.37 -30.15
N CYS A 441 -16.57 -5.48 -28.83
CA CYS A 441 -16.10 -6.71 -28.18
C CYS A 441 -17.03 -7.89 -28.51
N GLN A 442 -18.35 -7.73 -28.43
CA GLN A 442 -19.32 -8.78 -28.79
C GLN A 442 -19.20 -9.23 -30.25
N MET A 443 -19.03 -8.31 -31.20
CA MET A 443 -18.81 -8.68 -32.61
C MET A 443 -17.48 -9.44 -32.81
N MET A 444 -16.42 -9.05 -32.09
CA MET A 444 -15.13 -9.74 -32.12
C MET A 444 -15.19 -11.13 -31.47
N GLU A 445 -15.97 -11.31 -30.40
CA GLU A 445 -16.22 -12.62 -29.78
C GLU A 445 -16.94 -13.57 -30.76
N GLN A 446 -17.93 -13.07 -31.50
CA GLN A 446 -18.61 -13.83 -32.57
C GLN A 446 -17.66 -14.20 -33.73
N GLU A 447 -16.76 -13.29 -34.12
CA GLU A 447 -15.75 -13.57 -35.15
C GLU A 447 -14.74 -14.64 -34.69
N ILE A 448 -14.29 -14.57 -33.43
CA ILE A 448 -13.42 -15.60 -32.82
C ILE A 448 -14.13 -16.96 -32.76
N GLU A 449 -15.42 -17.00 -32.42
CA GLU A 449 -16.21 -18.24 -32.41
C GLU A 449 -16.34 -18.84 -33.82
N SER A 450 -16.61 -18.02 -34.84
CA SER A 450 -16.63 -18.46 -36.24
C SER A 450 -15.27 -19.03 -36.69
N LEU A 451 -14.18 -18.30 -36.44
CA LEU A 451 -12.82 -18.74 -36.80
C LEU A 451 -12.40 -20.01 -36.04
N SER A 452 -12.89 -20.20 -34.80
CA SER A 452 -12.67 -21.43 -34.04
C SER A 452 -13.38 -22.62 -34.67
N LYS A 453 -14.59 -22.43 -35.21
CA LYS A 453 -15.34 -23.46 -35.94
C LYS A 453 -14.67 -23.82 -37.27
N ASP A 454 -14.26 -22.82 -38.06
CA ASP A 454 -13.55 -23.03 -39.32
C ASP A 454 -12.23 -23.78 -39.12
N LYS A 455 -11.50 -23.45 -38.04
CA LYS A 455 -10.29 -24.17 -37.62
C LYS A 455 -10.57 -25.64 -37.31
N GLN A 456 -11.67 -25.94 -36.60
CA GLN A 456 -12.03 -27.32 -36.29
C GLN A 456 -12.38 -28.10 -37.56
N GLU A 457 -13.18 -27.53 -38.46
CA GLU A 457 -13.53 -28.16 -39.75
C GLU A 457 -12.28 -28.44 -40.60
N LEU A 458 -11.33 -27.50 -40.62
CA LEU A 458 -10.06 -27.67 -41.33
C LEU A 458 -9.19 -28.78 -40.72
N GLN A 459 -9.17 -28.90 -39.38
CA GLN A 459 -8.48 -29.99 -38.68
C GLN A 459 -9.10 -31.36 -38.99
N GLU A 460 -10.44 -31.45 -39.04
CA GLU A 460 -11.15 -32.69 -39.42
C GLU A 460 -10.87 -33.08 -40.87
N LYS A 461 -10.91 -32.12 -41.81
CA LYS A 461 -10.53 -32.33 -43.22
C LYS A 461 -9.07 -32.80 -43.37
N PHE A 462 -8.15 -32.23 -42.59
CA PHE A 462 -6.74 -32.64 -42.59
C PHE A 462 -6.55 -34.05 -42.03
N ALA A 463 -7.27 -34.40 -40.95
CA ALA A 463 -7.26 -35.74 -40.37
C ALA A 463 -7.80 -36.79 -41.35
N GLU A 464 -8.86 -36.48 -42.10
CA GLU A 464 -9.42 -37.37 -43.11
C GLU A 464 -8.50 -37.53 -44.33
N LYS A 465 -7.89 -36.44 -44.83
CA LYS A 465 -6.82 -36.53 -45.85
C LYS A 465 -5.64 -37.38 -45.38
N SER A 466 -5.28 -37.31 -44.09
CA SER A 466 -4.22 -38.13 -43.49
C SER A 466 -4.61 -39.61 -43.33
N ARG A 467 -5.90 -39.95 -43.25
CA ARG A 467 -6.39 -41.33 -43.32
C ARG A 467 -6.39 -41.85 -44.75
N GLN A 468 -6.86 -41.04 -45.71
CA GLN A 468 -6.83 -41.36 -47.14
C GLN A 468 -5.40 -41.64 -47.62
N LYS A 469 -4.43 -40.79 -47.22
CA LYS A 469 -3.01 -41.01 -47.55
C LYS A 469 -2.51 -42.36 -47.01
N ARG A 470 -2.75 -42.69 -45.73
CA ARG A 470 -2.31 -43.97 -45.15
C ARG A 470 -2.87 -45.18 -45.88
N LYS A 471 -4.16 -45.17 -46.25
CA LYS A 471 -4.74 -46.24 -47.09
C LYS A 471 -4.06 -46.37 -48.45
N LEU A 472 -3.68 -45.25 -49.07
CA LEU A 472 -2.96 -45.25 -50.35
C LEU A 472 -1.54 -45.80 -50.20
N ASP A 473 -0.83 -45.40 -49.14
CA ASP A 473 0.51 -45.91 -48.81
C ASP A 473 0.45 -47.44 -48.53
N GLU A 474 -0.56 -47.91 -47.79
CA GLU A 474 -0.82 -49.34 -47.52
C GLU A 474 -1.09 -50.16 -48.79
N MET A 475 -1.93 -49.65 -49.71
CA MET A 475 -2.20 -50.28 -51.01
C MET A 475 -0.95 -50.33 -51.90
N TYR A 476 -0.16 -49.25 -51.92
CA TYR A 476 1.09 -49.19 -52.68
C TYR A 476 2.10 -50.22 -52.15
N ASP A 477 2.25 -50.32 -50.84
CA ASP A 477 3.12 -51.33 -50.22
C ASP A 477 2.62 -52.76 -50.45
N GLN A 478 1.30 -52.99 -50.50
CA GLN A 478 0.76 -54.29 -50.90
C GLN A 478 1.12 -54.64 -52.34
N LEU A 479 0.83 -53.75 -53.30
CA LEU A 479 1.16 -53.96 -54.72
C LEU A 479 2.67 -54.18 -54.91
N ARG A 480 3.50 -53.47 -54.15
CA ARG A 480 4.96 -53.65 -54.14
C ARG A 480 5.39 -54.98 -53.55
N ARG A 481 4.71 -55.51 -52.53
CA ARG A 481 4.93 -56.87 -52.01
C ARG A 481 4.55 -57.93 -53.06
N GLU A 482 3.39 -57.79 -53.69
CA GLU A 482 2.92 -58.69 -54.74
C GLU A 482 3.86 -58.70 -55.96
N TYR A 483 4.27 -57.53 -56.47
CA TYR A 483 5.25 -57.40 -57.54
C TYR A 483 6.60 -58.08 -57.20
N ASN A 484 7.10 -57.87 -55.98
CA ASN A 484 8.33 -58.54 -55.54
C ASN A 484 8.15 -60.06 -55.37
N SER A 485 6.95 -60.53 -55.01
CA SER A 485 6.63 -61.96 -54.94
C SER A 485 6.60 -62.58 -56.33
N VAL A 486 5.90 -61.96 -57.28
CA VAL A 486 5.86 -62.39 -58.69
C VAL A 486 7.26 -62.38 -59.31
N LYS A 487 8.06 -61.34 -59.04
CA LYS A 487 9.46 -61.26 -59.46
C LYS A 487 10.30 -62.41 -58.89
N ARG A 488 10.06 -62.84 -57.65
CA ARG A 488 10.75 -63.99 -57.04
C ARG A 488 10.27 -65.32 -57.61
N SER A 489 8.98 -65.50 -57.86
CA SER A 489 8.46 -66.73 -58.48
C SER A 489 8.83 -66.87 -59.96
N ALA A 490 9.02 -65.76 -60.68
CA ALA A 490 9.56 -65.75 -62.04
C ALA A 490 11.07 -66.06 -62.10
N ILE A 491 11.78 -66.03 -60.96
CA ILE A 491 13.18 -66.43 -60.84
C ILE A 491 13.24 -67.79 -60.14
N GLN A 492 12.80 -68.83 -60.84
CA GLN A 492 13.35 -70.18 -60.63
C GLN A 492 14.49 -70.42 -61.64
N PRO A 493 15.61 -71.04 -61.23
CA PRO A 493 16.78 -71.16 -62.07
C PRO A 493 16.64 -72.30 -63.08
N ALA A 494 16.45 -71.96 -64.35
CA ALA A 494 16.73 -72.85 -65.47
C ALA A 494 18.03 -72.39 -66.16
N SER A 495 19.08 -73.20 -66.02
CA SER A 495 20.37 -73.00 -66.68
C SER A 495 20.25 -73.15 -68.20
N ASN A 496 20.84 -72.23 -68.98
CA ASN A 496 21.98 -72.56 -69.85
C ASN A 496 22.51 -71.37 -70.68
N PHE A 497 23.84 -71.32 -70.75
CA PHE A 497 24.73 -70.82 -71.80
C PHE A 497 24.14 -70.24 -73.10
N TYR A 498 24.70 -69.13 -73.57
CA TYR A 498 25.62 -69.13 -74.74
C TYR A 498 26.46 -67.83 -74.80
N SER A 499 27.72 -67.95 -75.22
CA SER A 499 28.65 -66.81 -75.43
C SER A 499 29.04 -66.70 -76.91
N ARG A 500 29.21 -65.48 -77.43
CA ARG A 500 29.85 -65.18 -78.73
C ARG A 500 30.62 -63.84 -78.65
N PRO A 501 31.64 -63.59 -79.51
CA PRO A 501 32.85 -62.92 -79.04
C PRO A 501 33.32 -61.67 -79.82
N GLU A 502 34.11 -60.83 -79.14
CA GLU A 502 35.22 -59.96 -79.63
C GLU A 502 34.94 -58.88 -80.72
N PRO A 503 35.83 -57.87 -80.90
CA PRO A 503 36.96 -57.41 -80.06
C PRO A 503 36.90 -55.91 -79.67
N ASN A 504 37.85 -55.49 -78.84
CA ASN A 504 37.97 -54.15 -78.25
C ASN A 504 38.60 -53.09 -79.18
N LEU A 505 38.18 -51.83 -79.02
CA LEU A 505 39.05 -50.66 -79.19
C LEU A 505 38.90 -49.68 -78.01
N PHE A 506 39.97 -49.60 -77.22
CA PHE A 506 40.30 -48.56 -76.23
C PHE A 506 40.38 -47.16 -76.92
N ALA A 507 40.19 -45.99 -76.26
CA ALA A 507 39.79 -45.65 -74.89
C ALA A 507 39.47 -44.14 -74.72
N ASN A 508 38.66 -43.79 -73.68
CA ASN A 508 38.69 -42.57 -72.83
C ASN A 508 38.61 -41.14 -73.48
N THR A 509 37.80 -40.14 -73.09
CA THR A 509 37.31 -39.65 -71.77
C THR A 509 36.22 -38.54 -71.91
N SER A 510 35.25 -38.51 -70.99
CA SER A 510 34.57 -37.33 -70.34
C SER A 510 33.94 -36.11 -71.07
N SER A 511 32.60 -36.08 -70.98
CA SER A 511 31.73 -34.95 -70.50
C SER A 511 31.20 -33.83 -71.43
N MET A 512 29.99 -33.34 -71.05
CA MET A 512 29.24 -32.17 -71.54
C MET A 512 28.72 -32.23 -72.99
N MET A 513 27.58 -31.63 -73.37
CA MET A 513 26.54 -30.82 -72.69
C MET A 513 25.20 -31.05 -73.44
N ASP A 514 24.05 -30.69 -72.88
CA ASP A 514 22.80 -30.61 -73.66
C ASP A 514 21.96 -29.38 -73.25
N THR A 515 21.32 -28.74 -74.24
CA THR A 515 20.56 -27.49 -74.12
C THR A 515 19.41 -27.45 -75.12
N GLY A 516 18.18 -27.24 -74.64
CA GLY A 516 17.00 -27.08 -75.51
C GLY A 516 15.82 -26.38 -74.83
N ASP A 517 15.32 -25.34 -75.50
CA ASP A 517 14.06 -24.60 -75.34
C ASP A 517 13.87 -23.82 -76.69
N PRO A 518 12.71 -23.24 -77.10
CA PRO A 518 11.49 -22.94 -76.31
C PRO A 518 10.11 -23.09 -77.02
N MET A 519 9.05 -22.59 -76.36
CA MET A 519 7.71 -22.17 -76.86
C MET A 519 6.63 -23.28 -77.09
N ARG A 520 5.34 -23.14 -76.70
CA ARG A 520 4.63 -22.17 -75.80
C ARG A 520 3.19 -22.65 -75.49
N LYS A 521 2.69 -22.44 -74.26
CA LYS A 521 1.28 -22.56 -73.77
C LYS A 521 0.66 -23.99 -73.77
N ASP A 522 -0.22 -24.38 -72.83
CA ASP A 522 -1.01 -23.65 -71.83
C ASP A 522 -1.25 -24.47 -70.52
N TRP A 523 -1.48 -23.78 -69.39
CA TRP A 523 -2.07 -24.23 -68.09
C TRP A 523 -1.67 -25.58 -67.42
N THR A 524 -0.95 -25.53 -66.28
CA THR A 524 -1.51 -25.78 -64.90
C THR A 524 -0.48 -25.80 -63.75
N VAL A 525 -0.89 -25.25 -62.59
CA VAL A 525 -0.50 -25.59 -61.19
C VAL A 525 0.98 -25.52 -60.76
N PHE A 526 1.27 -24.59 -59.83
CA PHE A 526 2.44 -24.67 -58.94
C PHE A 526 2.07 -24.31 -57.48
N ARG A 527 2.82 -24.89 -56.52
CA ARG A 527 2.73 -24.62 -55.09
C ARG A 527 3.53 -23.36 -54.71
N PRO A 528 3.16 -22.61 -53.66
CA PRO A 528 4.06 -21.67 -53.00
C PRO A 528 4.78 -22.31 -51.81
N GLU A 529 6.11 -22.16 -51.76
CA GLU A 529 6.92 -22.33 -50.54
C GLU A 529 7.13 -20.96 -49.86
N THR A 530 7.33 -20.95 -48.54
CA THR A 530 7.63 -19.74 -47.75
C THR A 530 9.11 -19.35 -47.82
N PRO A 531 9.46 -18.11 -48.23
CA PRO A 531 10.81 -17.56 -48.09
C PRO A 531 10.98 -16.75 -46.79
N GLY A 532 12.23 -16.63 -46.33
CA GLY A 532 12.65 -15.74 -45.24
C GLY A 532 12.91 -14.29 -45.69
N PRO A 533 13.47 -13.43 -44.80
CA PRO A 533 13.56 -11.98 -45.02
C PRO A 533 14.95 -11.46 -45.45
N THR A 534 14.98 -10.58 -46.45
CA THR A 534 15.89 -9.41 -46.69
C THR A 534 15.45 -8.76 -48.02
N GLU A 535 14.79 -7.60 -48.02
CA GLU A 535 15.32 -6.21 -48.09
C GLU A 535 15.85 -5.76 -49.48
N ASP A 536 15.22 -4.72 -50.09
CA ASP A 536 15.94 -3.50 -50.52
C ASP A 536 15.08 -2.30 -51.04
N ILE A 537 15.54 -1.09 -50.70
CA ILE A 537 15.46 0.24 -51.39
C ILE A 537 14.11 1.00 -51.60
N TRP A 538 13.96 2.15 -50.90
CA TRP A 538 13.98 3.57 -51.38
C TRP A 538 13.97 4.52 -50.12
N PRO A 539 14.27 5.84 -50.16
CA PRO A 539 15.41 6.37 -49.38
C PRO A 539 15.15 7.48 -48.31
N ALA A 540 16.15 7.67 -47.42
CA ALA A 540 16.53 8.89 -46.65
C ALA A 540 15.48 9.51 -45.67
N ARG A 541 15.72 9.92 -44.41
CA ARG A 541 16.88 10.33 -43.55
C ARG A 541 16.48 10.08 -42.05
N GLN A 542 17.31 10.09 -40.99
CA GLN A 542 18.76 10.22 -40.75
C GLN A 542 19.17 9.60 -39.37
N ASN A 543 20.38 9.92 -38.88
CA ASN A 543 21.13 9.37 -37.73
C ASN A 543 20.71 9.98 -36.34
N SER A 544 21.16 9.50 -35.15
CA SER A 544 22.44 8.81 -34.82
C SER A 544 22.53 8.02 -33.47
N SER A 545 23.11 6.80 -33.52
CA SER A 545 24.14 6.15 -32.63
C SER A 545 23.95 5.97 -31.10
N ASN A 546 24.45 4.94 -30.38
CA ASN A 546 25.17 3.65 -30.59
C ASN A 546 25.05 2.82 -29.26
N SER A 547 24.81 1.49 -29.17
CA SER A 547 25.67 0.28 -29.41
C SER A 547 27.02 0.25 -28.64
N GLY A 548 27.56 -0.86 -28.07
CA GLY A 548 27.22 -2.31 -28.09
C GLY A 548 28.10 -3.17 -27.11
N PRO A 549 28.42 -4.46 -27.37
CA PRO A 549 27.99 -5.61 -26.51
C PRO A 549 29.09 -6.66 -26.14
N PHE A 550 28.72 -7.81 -25.53
CA PHE A 550 29.35 -9.15 -25.75
C PHE A 550 28.50 -10.34 -25.22
N ASP A 551 28.78 -11.56 -25.73
CA ASP A 551 27.87 -12.73 -25.82
C ASP A 551 28.00 -13.86 -24.75
N ILE A 552 27.04 -14.80 -24.81
CA ILE A 552 27.00 -16.09 -24.09
C ILE A 552 26.89 -17.25 -25.10
N SER A 553 27.48 -18.41 -24.78
CA SER A 553 27.08 -19.71 -25.35
C SER A 553 27.30 -20.84 -24.34
N GLY A 554 26.51 -21.92 -24.42
CA GLY A 554 26.52 -23.01 -23.44
C GLY A 554 26.18 -24.39 -24.03
N GLY A 555 26.34 -25.44 -23.22
CA GLY A 555 26.09 -26.84 -23.58
C GLY A 555 26.12 -27.80 -22.39
N SER A 556 25.51 -28.97 -22.53
CA SER A 556 25.28 -30.02 -21.49
C SER A 556 24.87 -31.34 -22.17
N PRO A 557 24.66 -32.49 -21.48
CA PRO A 557 25.34 -33.08 -20.31
C PRO A 557 25.67 -34.60 -20.48
N ALA A 558 26.46 -35.23 -19.60
CA ALA A 558 26.48 -36.71 -19.45
C ALA A 558 27.00 -37.26 -18.08
N LYS A 559 26.18 -38.14 -17.49
CA LYS A 559 26.37 -39.30 -16.55
C LYS A 559 27.55 -39.41 -15.52
N GLN A 560 27.19 -39.98 -14.37
CA GLN A 560 27.96 -40.41 -13.16
C GLN A 560 28.83 -41.70 -13.40
N PRO A 561 29.51 -42.38 -12.41
CA PRO A 561 29.42 -42.31 -10.92
C PRO A 561 30.70 -42.61 -10.06
N VAL A 562 30.51 -42.83 -8.72
CA VAL A 562 31.40 -43.55 -7.74
C VAL A 562 32.70 -42.82 -7.29
N ASP A 563 33.17 -42.80 -6.03
CA ASP A 563 32.60 -43.02 -4.67
C ASP A 563 33.62 -42.56 -3.58
N THR A 564 33.19 -42.31 -2.33
CA THR A 564 33.98 -42.41 -1.05
C THR A 564 35.35 -41.67 -0.88
N THR A 565 35.94 -41.35 0.29
CA THR A 565 35.59 -41.41 1.72
C THR A 565 36.40 -40.38 2.56
N SER A 566 35.72 -39.68 3.47
CA SER A 566 36.02 -39.51 4.91
C SER A 566 37.44 -39.75 5.51
N ARG A 567 38.02 -38.69 6.14
CA ARG A 567 38.56 -38.58 7.54
C ARG A 567 39.33 -37.24 7.68
N ARG A 568 39.16 -36.39 8.72
CA ARG A 568 39.66 -36.45 10.12
C ARG A 568 41.20 -36.68 10.17
N THR A 569 42.03 -35.98 10.95
CA THR A 569 41.83 -35.23 12.23
C THR A 569 43.08 -34.39 12.60
N GLY A 570 42.97 -33.49 13.59
CA GLY A 570 44.12 -32.80 14.26
C GLY A 570 44.41 -31.39 13.72
N GLY A 571 44.97 -30.44 14.48
CA GLY A 571 45.42 -30.47 15.89
C GLY A 571 46.40 -29.32 16.19
N HIS A 572 45.97 -28.36 17.00
CA HIS A 572 46.67 -27.21 17.62
C HIS A 572 48.07 -27.51 18.28
N PRO A 573 48.88 -26.53 18.80
CA PRO A 573 48.93 -25.02 18.65
C PRO A 573 50.36 -24.33 18.76
N VAL A 574 50.37 -22.98 18.85
CA VAL A 574 51.35 -22.01 19.49
C VAL A 574 52.64 -21.54 18.76
N PHE A 575 53.00 -20.26 19.07
CA PHE A 575 54.19 -19.44 18.75
C PHE A 575 54.29 -18.86 17.32
N GLY A 576 54.69 -17.60 17.10
CA GLY A 576 54.93 -16.50 18.05
C GLY A 576 55.62 -15.28 17.40
N ALA A 577 55.29 -14.06 17.88
CA ALA A 577 55.98 -12.77 17.68
C ALA A 577 56.15 -12.17 16.26
N GLY A 578 55.71 -10.92 16.10
CA GLY A 578 56.01 -10.02 14.97
C GLY A 578 55.49 -8.62 15.27
N ALA A 579 56.38 -7.68 15.61
CA ALA A 579 56.00 -6.37 16.14
C ALA A 579 55.86 -5.30 15.05
N SER A 580 54.98 -4.31 15.26
CA SER A 580 55.34 -2.88 15.21
C SER A 580 54.14 -1.94 15.38
N ASN A 581 54.31 -0.98 16.29
CA ASN A 581 53.72 0.36 16.24
C ASN A 581 54.89 1.28 15.80
N PRO A 582 54.68 2.45 15.15
CA PRO A 582 54.16 3.62 15.87
C PRO A 582 53.34 4.63 15.02
N SER A 583 53.05 5.78 15.63
CA SER A 583 52.21 6.90 15.16
C SER A 583 53.01 8.12 14.64
N MET A 584 52.31 9.20 14.28
CA MET A 584 52.76 10.60 14.08
C MET A 584 53.42 10.93 12.69
N THR A 585 53.44 12.16 12.11
CA THR A 585 52.99 13.51 12.52
C THR A 585 52.80 14.50 11.34
N LEU A 586 51.87 15.46 11.49
CA LEU A 586 51.87 16.92 11.14
C LEU A 586 52.78 17.57 10.06
N ARG A 587 52.21 18.60 9.40
CA ARG A 587 52.78 19.97 9.35
C ARG A 587 51.71 21.07 9.55
N ASN A 588 52.09 22.15 10.24
CA ASN A 588 51.36 23.43 10.43
C ASN A 588 51.82 24.47 9.35
N LEU A 589 51.42 25.76 9.23
CA LEU A 589 51.26 26.90 10.17
C LEU A 589 50.39 28.04 9.52
N ILE A 590 49.41 28.64 10.21
CA ILE A 590 49.37 30.01 10.86
C ILE A 590 49.06 31.24 9.96
N LEU A 591 47.96 31.99 10.25
CA LEU A 591 47.95 33.42 10.67
C LEU A 591 46.55 34.01 11.02
N SER A 592 46.28 34.15 12.33
CA SER A 592 45.58 35.23 13.10
C SER A 592 44.14 35.77 12.85
N PRO A 593 43.46 36.36 13.88
CA PRO A 593 42.03 36.75 13.88
C PRO A 593 41.73 38.26 14.15
N ILE A 594 40.46 38.71 14.02
CA ILE A 594 40.01 40.07 14.44
C ILE A 594 38.70 40.08 15.28
N LYS A 595 38.88 40.48 16.55
CA LYS A 595 38.06 41.28 17.50
C LYS A 595 36.51 41.24 17.52
N ARG A 596 36.00 40.97 18.74
CA ARG A 596 34.80 41.64 19.32
C ARG A 596 35.18 43.01 19.91
N PRO A 597 34.23 43.95 20.08
CA PRO A 597 34.27 44.96 21.13
C PRO A 597 33.74 44.41 22.48
N GLN A 598 34.28 44.92 23.58
CA GLN A 598 33.79 44.75 24.95
C GLN A 598 33.44 46.14 25.49
N LEU A 599 32.32 46.30 26.20
CA LEU A 599 32.06 47.46 27.04
C LEU A 599 31.41 47.08 28.37
N SER A 600 32.22 47.25 29.42
CA SER A 600 31.93 47.57 30.82
C SER A 600 30.68 47.02 31.54
N ARG A 601 30.98 46.30 32.63
CA ARG A 601 30.22 46.17 33.89
C ARG A 601 29.25 47.32 34.21
N ASN A 602 28.06 46.99 34.71
CA ASN A 602 27.67 47.49 36.03
C ASN A 602 26.65 46.60 36.79
N ARG A 603 26.71 46.75 38.12
CA ARG A 603 25.86 46.27 39.24
C ARG A 603 24.34 46.46 38.99
N THR A 604 23.34 45.81 39.63
CA THR A 604 23.21 45.26 41.02
C THR A 604 22.04 44.23 41.10
N GLN A 605 21.86 43.58 42.26
CA GLN A 605 20.71 42.76 42.69
C GLN A 605 19.35 43.49 42.62
N MET A 606 18.24 42.75 42.45
CA MET A 606 17.22 42.55 43.52
C MET A 606 16.11 41.55 43.15
N PHE A 607 15.37 41.10 44.18
CA PHE A 607 14.24 40.17 44.12
C PHE A 607 12.97 40.82 43.55
N THR A 608 12.15 40.03 42.84
CA THR A 608 10.85 39.52 43.32
C THR A 608 10.36 38.33 42.48
#